data_AF-A0A954M1Y7-F1
#
_entry.id   AF-A0A954M1Y7-F1
#
_cell.length_a   1.000
_cell.length_b   1.000
_cell.length_c   1.000
_cell.angle_alpha   90.00
_cell.angle_beta   90.00
_cell.angle_gamma   90.00
#
_symmetry.space_group_name_H-M   'P 1'
#
loop_
_entity.id
_entity.type
_entity.pdbx_description
1 polymer ?
#
loop_
_entity_poly.entity_id
_entity_poly.type
_entity_poly.pdbx_seq_one_letter_code
_entity_poly.pdbx_strand_id
1 'polypeptide(L)'
;MTESQQTEDQLVARAQQALSSCNWTIGECAAEWTQRYSRGRTDADFGQLIGLSGDQVYQRRRVWETFADVYGEYSELKWSHFYVSLNWDDASECLQWANETEATVAEMKAWRRAQRGEDLSQPAEEEAPFDLPSEFLTATSGTMREAGIDEFERGEGSAMALAGERGETAMSANRQVGGDDYAPFGAGARGSAPGADERNPAEATTEQIIKRICSTLERADKALTPDVLSELSEVSFSLQQRLRNGLDNLQAKLSGLLD
;
A
#
# COMPACT_ATOMS: atom_id res chain seq x y z
N MET A 1 11.15 16.86 32.83
CA MET A 1 11.69 17.26 31.51
C MET A 1 10.49 17.64 30.68
N THR A 2 10.33 18.91 30.33
CA THR A 2 9.22 19.39 29.50
C THR A 2 9.51 18.98 28.06
N GLU A 3 8.81 17.96 27.56
CA GLU A 3 8.73 17.69 26.13
C GLU A 3 8.26 18.98 25.46
N SER A 4 9.13 19.59 24.67
CA SER A 4 8.75 20.70 23.79
C SER A 4 7.66 20.17 22.87
N GLN A 5 6.41 20.50 23.16
CA GLN A 5 5.26 20.04 22.40
C GLN A 5 5.46 20.42 20.94
N GLN A 6 5.64 19.42 20.08
CA GLN A 6 5.77 19.65 18.64
C GLN A 6 4.49 20.32 18.15
N THR A 7 4.63 21.42 17.42
CA THR A 7 3.47 22.12 16.84
C THR A 7 2.87 21.31 15.69
N GLU A 8 1.63 21.64 15.31
CA GLU A 8 0.97 21.01 14.16
C GLU A 8 1.84 21.10 12.88
N ASP A 9 2.37 22.29 12.58
CA ASP A 9 3.23 22.51 11.41
C ASP A 9 4.51 21.68 11.44
N GLN A 10 5.07 21.44 12.64
CA GLN A 10 6.27 20.59 12.79
C GLN A 10 5.96 19.13 12.50
N LEU A 11 4.81 18.62 12.94
CA LEU A 11 4.36 17.25 12.63
C LEU A 11 4.12 17.07 11.12
N VAL A 12 3.48 18.05 10.48
CA VAL A 12 3.23 18.06 9.04
C VAL A 12 4.56 18.09 8.26
N ALA A 13 5.48 18.98 8.61
CA ALA A 13 6.78 19.07 7.96
C ALA A 13 7.59 17.78 8.12
N ARG A 14 7.58 17.17 9.32
CA ARG A 14 8.26 15.90 9.60
C ARG A 14 7.66 14.75 8.76
N ALA A 15 6.34 14.70 8.63
CA ALA A 15 5.65 13.71 7.81
C ALA A 15 5.95 13.89 6.32
N GLN A 16 5.96 15.14 5.82
CA GLN A 16 6.32 15.45 4.43
C GLN A 16 7.75 15.01 4.08
N GLN A 17 8.71 15.20 4.99
CA GLN A 17 10.08 14.75 4.81
C GLN A 17 10.20 13.21 4.80
N ALA A 18 9.28 12.51 5.45
CA ALA A 18 9.27 11.05 5.56
C ALA A 18 8.52 10.33 4.43
N LEU A 19 7.84 11.05 3.52
CA LEU A 19 6.98 10.48 2.47
C LEU A 19 7.65 9.39 1.63
N SER A 20 8.94 9.57 1.31
CA SER A 20 9.69 8.65 0.45
C SER A 20 10.53 7.62 1.21
N SER A 21 10.67 7.74 2.53
CA SER A 21 11.73 7.05 3.26
C SER A 21 11.29 6.31 4.52
N CYS A 22 10.20 6.73 5.19
CA CYS A 22 9.87 6.15 6.50
C CYS A 22 8.36 6.11 6.81
N ASN A 23 7.75 4.96 6.54
CA ASN A 23 6.33 4.71 6.88
C ASN A 23 6.05 4.81 8.39
N TRP A 24 7.00 4.39 9.23
CA TRP A 24 6.87 4.48 10.69
C TRP A 24 6.75 5.93 11.16
N THR A 25 7.62 6.81 10.67
CA THR A 25 7.60 8.24 11.01
C THR A 25 6.29 8.91 10.58
N ILE A 26 5.73 8.54 9.43
CA ILE A 26 4.42 9.04 8.98
C ILE A 26 3.31 8.55 9.93
N GLY A 27 3.34 7.28 10.32
CA GLY A 27 2.38 6.70 11.27
C GLY A 27 2.41 7.38 12.63
N GLU A 28 3.61 7.65 13.16
CA GLU A 28 3.83 8.39 14.40
C GLU A 28 3.29 9.82 14.31
N CYS A 29 3.65 10.55 13.25
CA CYS A 29 3.14 11.91 13.03
C CYS A 29 1.62 11.94 12.93
N ALA A 30 1.02 10.97 12.22
CA ALA A 30 -0.43 10.87 12.06
C ALA A 30 -1.11 10.55 13.39
N ALA A 31 -0.53 9.67 14.22
CA ALA A 31 -1.05 9.36 15.56
C ALA A 31 -1.00 10.60 16.47
N GLU A 32 0.15 11.28 16.54
CA GLU A 32 0.32 12.50 17.33
C GLU A 32 -0.61 13.62 16.87
N TRP A 33 -0.72 13.83 15.56
CA TRP A 33 -1.59 14.85 14.99
C TRP A 33 -3.06 14.55 15.27
N THR A 34 -3.49 13.29 15.13
CA THR A 34 -4.88 12.89 15.39
C THR A 34 -5.24 13.04 16.86
N GLN A 35 -4.30 12.72 17.76
CA GLN A 35 -4.51 12.85 19.21
C GLN A 35 -4.58 14.32 19.67
N ARG A 36 -3.75 15.21 19.11
CA ARG A 36 -3.56 16.57 19.63
C ARG A 36 -4.27 17.66 18.84
N TYR A 37 -4.40 17.49 17.53
CA TYR A 37 -4.78 18.55 16.60
C TYR A 37 -6.00 18.24 15.75
N SER A 38 -6.50 17.00 15.71
CA SER A 38 -7.67 16.63 14.89
C SER A 38 -8.84 17.59 15.07
N ARG A 39 -9.33 17.81 16.29
CA ARG A 39 -10.45 18.73 16.60
C ARG A 39 -11.67 18.50 15.67
N GLY A 40 -11.97 17.24 15.36
CA GLY A 40 -13.03 16.83 14.43
C GLY A 40 -12.57 16.64 12.97
N ARG A 41 -11.31 16.97 12.65
CA ARG A 41 -10.64 16.56 11.41
C ARG A 41 -10.23 15.09 11.46
N THR A 42 -10.01 14.50 10.30
CA THR A 42 -9.79 13.07 10.06
C THR A 42 -8.41 12.81 9.43
N ASP A 43 -8.05 11.53 9.27
CA ASP A 43 -6.86 11.13 8.51
C ASP A 43 -6.85 11.68 7.07
N ALA A 44 -8.04 11.91 6.48
CA ALA A 44 -8.15 12.54 5.16
C ALA A 44 -7.68 13.99 5.17
N ASP A 45 -7.94 14.74 6.24
CA ASP A 45 -7.49 16.12 6.38
C ASP A 45 -5.96 16.17 6.60
N PHE A 46 -5.41 15.26 7.40
CA PHE A 46 -3.96 15.14 7.55
C PHE A 46 -3.29 14.70 6.24
N GLY A 47 -3.90 13.76 5.52
CA GLY A 47 -3.48 13.32 4.20
C GLY A 47 -3.37 14.47 3.20
N GLN A 48 -4.34 15.37 3.19
CA GLN A 48 -4.29 16.58 2.34
C GLN A 48 -3.08 17.48 2.67
N LEU A 49 -2.69 17.59 3.94
CA LEU A 49 -1.54 18.41 4.36
C LEU A 49 -0.20 17.82 3.91
N ILE A 50 -0.10 16.50 3.82
CA ILE A 50 1.15 15.79 3.49
C ILE A 50 1.19 15.21 2.08
N GLY A 51 0.09 15.28 1.32
CA GLY A 51 0.01 14.75 -0.04
C GLY A 51 -0.24 13.23 -0.13
N LEU A 52 -0.90 12.64 0.87
CA LEU A 52 -1.34 11.23 0.85
C LEU A 52 -2.87 11.13 0.90
N SER A 53 -3.41 9.99 0.47
CA SER A 53 -4.83 9.70 0.70
C SER A 53 -5.11 9.47 2.18
N GLY A 54 -6.34 9.74 2.62
CA GLY A 54 -6.74 9.48 4.02
C GLY A 54 -6.58 8.01 4.41
N ASP A 55 -6.80 7.09 3.47
CA ASP A 55 -6.61 5.66 3.68
C ASP A 55 -5.12 5.30 3.89
N GLN A 56 -4.22 5.86 3.08
CA GLN A 56 -2.77 5.67 3.24
C GLN A 56 -2.24 6.17 4.59
N VAL A 57 -2.80 7.28 5.09
CA VAL A 57 -2.49 7.81 6.42
C VAL A 57 -3.04 6.90 7.50
N TYR A 58 -4.32 6.51 7.38
CA TYR A 58 -4.99 5.64 8.33
C TYR A 58 -4.26 4.31 8.51
N GLN A 59 -3.85 3.65 7.41
CA GLN A 59 -3.07 2.41 7.45
C GLN A 59 -1.77 2.57 8.27
N ARG A 60 -0.99 3.63 8.00
CA ARG A 60 0.29 3.89 8.69
C ARG A 60 0.07 4.22 10.17
N ARG A 61 -0.96 5.00 10.48
CA ARG A 61 -1.34 5.32 11.85
C ARG A 61 -1.74 4.06 12.62
N ARG A 62 -2.55 3.19 12.03
CA ARG A 62 -2.99 1.92 12.64
C ARG A 62 -1.80 1.00 12.94
N VAL A 63 -0.85 0.87 12.01
CA VAL A 63 0.37 0.07 12.24
C VAL A 63 1.20 0.66 13.38
N TRP A 64 1.39 1.99 13.39
CA TRP A 64 2.09 2.66 14.48
C TRP A 64 1.39 2.42 15.83
N GLU A 65 0.10 2.71 15.94
CA GLU A 65 -0.67 2.53 17.19
C GLU A 65 -0.64 1.09 17.73
N THR A 66 -0.49 0.10 16.85
CA THR A 66 -0.54 -1.32 17.23
C THR A 66 0.83 -1.88 17.60
N PHE A 67 1.90 -1.40 16.95
CA PHE A 67 3.24 -2.02 17.06
C PHE A 67 4.35 -1.06 17.49
N ALA A 68 4.06 0.22 17.78
CA ALA A 68 5.07 1.25 18.12
C ALA A 68 5.97 0.89 19.31
N ASP A 69 5.49 0.07 20.23
CA ASP A 69 6.20 -0.39 21.42
C ASP A 69 7.14 -1.57 21.13
N VAL A 70 6.80 -2.44 20.18
CA VAL A 70 7.51 -3.70 19.92
C VAL A 70 8.33 -3.71 18.63
N TYR A 71 8.07 -2.82 17.66
CA TYR A 71 8.72 -2.92 16.33
C TYR A 71 10.25 -2.82 16.39
N GLY A 72 10.79 -2.13 17.42
CA GLY A 72 12.23 -2.02 17.65
C GLY A 72 12.91 -3.34 18.06
N GLU A 73 12.14 -4.33 18.51
CA GLU A 73 12.64 -5.67 18.82
C GLU A 73 12.86 -6.54 17.56
N TYR A 74 12.29 -6.12 16.42
CA TYR A 74 12.34 -6.86 15.16
C TYR A 74 13.18 -6.12 14.10
N SER A 75 14.51 -6.14 14.25
CA SER A 75 15.43 -5.37 13.38
C SER A 75 15.40 -5.76 11.91
N GLU A 76 15.07 -7.02 11.61
CA GLU A 76 15.09 -7.56 10.24
C GLU A 76 13.75 -7.37 9.50
N LEU A 77 12.71 -6.96 10.23
CA LEU A 77 11.37 -6.83 9.67
C LEU A 77 11.12 -5.46 9.06
N LYS A 78 10.44 -5.47 7.92
CA LYS A 78 9.99 -4.25 7.24
C LYS A 78 8.60 -3.89 7.73
N TRP A 79 8.23 -2.60 7.59
CA TRP A 79 6.88 -2.11 7.89
C TRP A 79 5.77 -2.98 7.26
N SER A 80 6.01 -3.53 6.07
CA SER A 80 5.09 -4.44 5.37
C SER A 80 4.71 -5.69 6.17
N HIS A 81 5.62 -6.23 6.99
CA HIS A 81 5.34 -7.40 7.85
C HIS A 81 4.31 -7.06 8.93
N PHE A 82 4.46 -5.91 9.57
CA PHE A 82 3.52 -5.39 10.57
C PHE A 82 2.18 -5.02 9.94
N TYR A 83 2.21 -4.44 8.75
CA TYR A 83 1.00 -4.08 8.03
C TYR A 83 0.13 -5.29 7.72
N VAL A 84 0.69 -6.36 7.17
CA VAL A 84 -0.12 -7.54 6.83
C VAL A 84 -0.63 -8.29 8.05
N SER A 85 0.05 -8.15 9.20
CA SER A 85 -0.29 -8.83 10.46
C SER A 85 -1.20 -8.01 11.37
N LEU A 86 -1.62 -6.81 10.95
CA LEU A 86 -2.42 -5.88 11.78
C LEU A 86 -3.73 -6.48 12.31
N ASN A 87 -4.35 -7.39 11.55
CA ASN A 87 -5.60 -8.06 11.91
C ASN A 87 -5.39 -9.53 12.31
N TRP A 88 -4.14 -9.98 12.50
CA TRP A 88 -3.85 -11.35 12.88
C TRP A 88 -3.89 -11.51 14.39
N ASP A 89 -4.64 -12.48 14.86
CA ASP A 89 -4.72 -12.88 16.27
C ASP A 89 -3.41 -13.50 16.80
N ASP A 90 -2.62 -14.07 15.90
CA ASP A 90 -1.30 -14.69 16.10
C ASP A 90 -0.15 -13.82 15.54
N ALA A 91 -0.35 -12.50 15.45
CA ALA A 91 0.64 -11.57 14.90
C ALA A 91 2.01 -11.68 15.58
N SER A 92 2.05 -11.79 16.91
CA SER A 92 3.30 -11.89 17.69
C SER A 92 4.13 -13.11 17.30
N GLU A 93 3.50 -14.29 17.24
CA GLU A 93 4.18 -15.55 16.86
C GLU A 93 4.68 -15.49 15.41
N CYS A 94 3.86 -14.96 14.50
CA CYS A 94 4.22 -14.81 13.09
C CYS A 94 5.40 -13.84 12.88
N LEU A 95 5.37 -12.69 13.56
CA LEU A 95 6.44 -11.68 13.47
C LEU A 95 7.74 -12.21 14.09
N GLN A 96 7.67 -12.88 15.24
CA GLN A 96 8.83 -13.51 15.84
C GLN A 96 9.48 -14.53 14.91
N TRP A 97 8.69 -15.46 14.36
CA TRP A 97 9.19 -16.45 13.42
C TRP A 97 9.83 -15.81 12.17
N ALA A 98 9.18 -14.78 11.62
CA ALA A 98 9.68 -14.08 10.45
C ALA A 98 10.99 -13.34 10.72
N ASN A 99 11.16 -12.78 11.93
CA ASN A 99 12.39 -12.10 12.33
C ASN A 99 13.54 -13.10 12.54
N GLU A 100 13.28 -14.23 13.19
CA GLU A 100 14.27 -15.28 13.41
C GLU A 100 14.73 -15.97 12.12
N THR A 101 13.84 -16.06 11.12
CA THR A 101 14.10 -16.77 9.85
C THR A 101 14.44 -15.81 8.71
N GLU A 102 14.46 -14.49 8.96
CA GLU A 102 14.59 -13.44 7.92
C GLU A 102 13.57 -13.62 6.77
N ALA A 103 12.37 -14.07 7.12
CA ALA A 103 11.37 -14.48 6.14
C ALA A 103 10.73 -13.27 5.44
N THR A 104 10.44 -13.41 4.16
CA THR A 104 9.63 -12.45 3.41
C THR A 104 8.18 -12.45 3.90
N VAL A 105 7.43 -11.39 3.57
CA VAL A 105 5.99 -11.29 3.87
C VAL A 105 5.20 -12.48 3.31
N ALA A 106 5.58 -12.98 2.13
CA ALA A 106 4.92 -14.13 1.51
C ALA A 106 5.18 -15.42 2.30
N GLU A 107 6.41 -15.64 2.74
CA GLU A 107 6.78 -16.79 3.57
C GLU A 107 6.12 -16.73 4.94
N MET A 108 6.04 -15.55 5.57
CA MET A 108 5.31 -15.36 6.83
C MET A 108 3.82 -15.71 6.70
N LYS A 109 3.17 -15.28 5.60
CA LYS A 109 1.78 -15.67 5.29
C LYS A 109 1.66 -17.18 5.08
N ALA A 110 2.57 -17.79 4.33
CA ALA A 110 2.55 -19.23 4.07
C ALA A 110 2.78 -20.07 5.33
N TRP A 111 3.70 -19.64 6.20
CA TRP A 111 3.97 -20.27 7.48
C TRP A 111 2.74 -20.22 8.40
N ARG A 112 2.09 -19.05 8.51
CA ARG A 112 0.86 -18.90 9.29
C ARG A 112 -0.24 -19.87 8.84
N ARG A 113 -0.44 -20.01 7.53
CA ARG A 113 -1.39 -20.96 6.97
C ARG A 113 -1.02 -22.41 7.29
N ALA A 114 0.26 -22.75 7.18
CA ALA A 114 0.76 -24.07 7.51
C ALA A 114 0.50 -24.43 8.98
N GLN A 115 0.67 -23.48 9.92
CA GLN A 115 0.41 -23.69 11.34
C GLN A 115 -1.08 -23.90 11.65
N ARG A 116 -1.97 -23.26 10.90
CA ARG A 116 -3.43 -23.40 11.03
C ARG A 116 -4.00 -24.63 10.33
N GLY A 117 -3.18 -25.37 9.59
CA GLY A 117 -3.62 -26.50 8.78
C GLY A 117 -4.43 -26.09 7.55
N GLU A 118 -4.27 -24.85 7.08
CA GLU A 118 -4.89 -24.36 5.84
C GLU A 118 -4.18 -24.96 4.61
N ASP A 119 -4.94 -25.20 3.53
CA ASP A 119 -4.43 -25.81 2.31
C ASP A 119 -3.54 -24.84 1.52
N LEU A 120 -2.23 -25.09 1.56
CA LEU A 120 -1.20 -24.30 0.89
C LEU A 120 -1.24 -24.38 -0.65
N SER A 121 -2.07 -25.27 -1.23
CA SER A 121 -2.27 -25.36 -2.68
C SER A 121 -3.27 -24.33 -3.21
N GLN A 122 -4.05 -23.70 -2.32
CA GLN A 122 -4.97 -22.64 -2.68
C GLN A 122 -4.23 -21.29 -2.73
N PRO A 123 -4.62 -20.39 -3.67
CA PRO A 123 -4.04 -19.06 -3.70
C PRO A 123 -4.28 -18.40 -2.35
N ALA A 124 -3.23 -17.72 -1.86
CA ALA A 124 -3.35 -16.88 -0.70
C ALA A 124 -4.55 -15.95 -0.90
N GLU A 125 -5.60 -16.06 -0.07
CA GLU A 125 -6.60 -14.98 0.01
C GLU A 125 -5.80 -13.70 0.32
N GLU A 126 -5.74 -12.81 -0.67
CA GLU A 126 -5.04 -11.53 -0.61
C GLU A 126 -5.87 -10.54 0.23
N GLU A 127 -6.27 -10.95 1.43
CA GLU A 127 -6.81 -10.01 2.41
C GLU A 127 -5.63 -9.33 3.12
N ALA A 128 -4.92 -8.46 2.37
CA ALA A 128 -4.30 -7.35 3.05
C ALA A 128 -5.42 -6.55 3.74
N PRO A 129 -5.25 -6.09 4.99
CA PRO A 129 -6.29 -5.34 5.71
C PRO A 129 -6.90 -4.18 4.91
N PHE A 130 -6.12 -3.63 3.96
CA PHE A 130 -6.52 -2.60 3.02
C PHE A 130 -5.79 -2.81 1.67
N ASP A 131 -6.38 -2.33 0.57
CA ASP A 131 -5.80 -2.41 -0.78
C ASP A 131 -4.44 -1.70 -0.81
N LEU A 132 -3.36 -2.47 -0.99
CA LEU A 132 -2.03 -1.91 -1.19
C LEU A 132 -1.95 -1.31 -2.60
N PRO A 133 -1.48 -0.07 -2.77
CA PRO A 133 -0.94 0.35 -4.06
C PRO A 133 0.16 -0.64 -4.45
N SER A 134 0.05 -1.20 -5.66
CA SER A 134 0.96 -2.24 -6.20
C SER A 134 2.45 -1.91 -6.09
N GLU A 135 2.81 -0.63 -5.89
CA GLU A 135 4.18 -0.15 -5.69
C GLU A 135 4.86 -0.73 -4.43
N PHE A 136 4.11 -1.22 -3.45
CA PHE A 136 4.64 -1.74 -2.18
C PHE A 136 4.73 -3.28 -2.09
N LEU A 137 4.10 -4.02 -3.02
CA LEU A 137 4.11 -5.49 -3.03
C LEU A 137 5.27 -6.10 -3.82
N THR A 138 6.03 -5.29 -4.56
CA THR A 138 7.27 -5.75 -5.20
C THR A 138 8.36 -5.98 -4.16
N ALA A 139 8.42 -7.21 -3.66
CA ALA A 139 9.61 -7.76 -3.06
C ALA A 139 10.76 -7.62 -4.08
N THR A 140 11.62 -6.63 -3.91
CA THR A 140 12.96 -6.64 -4.47
C THR A 140 13.68 -7.83 -3.85
N SER A 141 13.63 -8.96 -4.55
CA SER A 141 14.61 -10.04 -4.38
C SER A 141 15.97 -9.39 -4.58
N GLY A 142 16.72 -9.26 -3.48
CA GLY A 142 17.88 -8.39 -3.41
C GLY A 142 19.00 -8.79 -4.37
N THR A 143 19.59 -7.77 -5.00
CA THR A 143 21.00 -7.76 -5.35
C THR A 143 21.62 -6.48 -4.82
N MET A 144 22.65 -6.69 -3.99
CA MET A 144 23.51 -5.70 -3.35
C MET A 144 24.05 -4.71 -4.38
N ARG A 145 23.74 -3.41 -4.23
CA ARG A 145 24.35 -2.34 -5.04
C ARG A 145 25.54 -1.78 -4.28
N GLU A 146 26.72 -2.00 -4.86
CA GLU A 146 27.97 -1.35 -4.45
C GLU A 146 27.92 0.14 -4.81
N ALA A 147 28.30 1.00 -3.87
CA ALA A 147 28.23 2.44 -3.97
C ALA A 147 29.34 2.99 -4.88
N GLY A 148 28.94 3.69 -5.95
CA GLY A 148 29.81 4.53 -6.76
C GLY A 148 29.32 5.98 -6.75
N ILE A 149 30.06 6.81 -6.04
CA ILE A 149 30.01 8.28 -6.01
C ILE A 149 30.37 8.86 -7.38
N ASP A 150 29.56 9.79 -7.91
CA ASP A 150 30.08 10.92 -8.69
C ASP A 150 29.12 12.12 -8.70
N GLU A 151 29.72 13.29 -8.79
CA GLU A 151 29.22 14.62 -8.43
C GLU A 151 28.37 15.32 -9.51
N PHE A 152 27.50 16.21 -9.01
CA PHE A 152 27.05 17.49 -9.57
C PHE A 152 27.33 17.82 -11.04
N GLU A 153 26.27 18.23 -11.77
CA GLU A 153 26.33 19.48 -12.53
C GLU A 153 24.98 20.21 -12.61
N ARG A 154 25.08 21.52 -12.44
CA ARG A 154 24.03 22.54 -12.35
C ARG A 154 23.78 23.12 -13.73
N GLY A 155 22.51 23.30 -14.13
CA GLY A 155 22.13 24.05 -15.33
C GLY A 155 20.81 24.80 -15.13
N GLU A 156 20.89 26.14 -15.12
CA GLU A 156 19.81 27.09 -14.92
C GLU A 156 18.86 27.22 -16.13
N GLY A 157 17.63 27.64 -15.85
CA GLY A 157 16.91 28.63 -16.68
C GLY A 157 15.75 28.10 -17.51
N SER A 158 14.51 28.42 -17.11
CA SER A 158 13.74 29.49 -17.78
C SER A 158 12.36 29.66 -17.13
N ALA A 159 12.09 30.89 -16.70
CA ALA A 159 10.79 31.34 -16.26
C ALA A 159 9.92 31.75 -17.45
N MET A 160 8.64 31.37 -17.46
CA MET A 160 7.62 32.27 -17.98
C MET A 160 6.26 32.00 -17.34
N ALA A 161 5.68 33.09 -16.88
CA ALA A 161 4.37 33.22 -16.25
C ALA A 161 3.23 33.10 -17.26
N LEU A 162 2.04 32.72 -16.78
CA LEU A 162 0.78 33.26 -17.25
C LEU A 162 -0.23 33.25 -16.09
N ALA A 163 -0.84 34.41 -15.90
CA ALA A 163 -1.73 34.78 -14.82
C ALA A 163 -3.19 34.84 -15.30
N GLY A 164 -4.13 34.80 -14.35
CA GLY A 164 -5.54 35.20 -14.48
C GLY A 164 -6.52 34.03 -14.63
N GLU A 165 -7.70 33.97 -13.98
CA GLU A 165 -8.46 34.94 -13.20
C GLU A 165 -9.41 34.22 -12.20
N ARG A 166 -9.39 34.71 -10.97
CA ARG A 166 -10.49 35.04 -10.04
C ARG A 166 -11.94 34.63 -10.35
N GLY A 167 -12.59 34.03 -9.34
CA GLY A 167 -14.04 34.02 -9.16
C GLY A 167 -14.44 33.89 -7.68
N GLU A 168 -14.78 35.00 -7.03
CA GLU A 168 -15.41 35.09 -5.71
C GLU A 168 -16.92 34.81 -5.82
N THR A 169 -17.54 34.12 -4.84
CA THR A 169 -18.63 34.69 -4.02
C THR A 169 -19.13 33.72 -2.94
N ALA A 170 -19.43 34.32 -1.80
CA ALA A 170 -19.92 33.80 -0.53
C ALA A 170 -21.27 33.07 -0.59
N MET A 171 -21.52 32.18 0.38
CA MET A 171 -22.64 32.34 1.32
C MET A 171 -22.39 31.61 2.64
N SER A 172 -22.49 32.38 3.72
CA SER A 172 -22.58 31.93 5.11
C SER A 172 -24.00 31.43 5.42
N ALA A 173 -24.12 30.36 6.19
CA ALA A 173 -25.29 30.09 7.03
C ALA A 173 -24.84 29.61 8.40
N ASN A 174 -25.37 30.25 9.43
CA ASN A 174 -24.97 30.17 10.83
C ASN A 174 -25.91 29.23 11.60
N ARG A 175 -25.29 28.33 12.40
CA ARG A 175 -25.73 27.70 13.67
C ARG A 175 -27.11 27.06 13.81
N GLN A 176 -27.10 25.81 14.30
CA GLN A 176 -27.66 25.53 15.63
C GLN A 176 -26.97 24.36 16.35
N VAL A 177 -26.80 24.56 17.65
CA VAL A 177 -26.14 23.68 18.64
C VAL A 177 -27.19 22.75 19.24
N GLY A 178 -26.85 21.47 19.37
CA GLY A 178 -27.53 20.49 20.20
C GLY A 178 -26.56 19.37 20.50
N GLY A 179 -26.04 19.31 21.73
CA GLY A 179 -25.19 18.23 22.19
C GLY A 179 -26.03 17.02 22.56
N ASP A 180 -25.62 15.86 22.08
CA ASP A 180 -25.62 14.57 22.77
C ASP A 180 -24.82 13.58 21.91
N ASP A 181 -23.91 12.87 22.58
CA ASP A 181 -23.14 11.68 22.17
C ASP A 181 -23.14 11.29 20.67
N TYR A 182 -22.10 11.69 19.96
CA TYR A 182 -21.75 11.10 18.66
C TYR A 182 -20.93 9.82 18.87
N ALA A 183 -21.62 8.68 18.95
CA ALA A 183 -21.07 7.35 18.72
C ALA A 183 -21.56 6.87 17.34
N PRO A 184 -20.70 6.78 16.31
CA PRO A 184 -21.19 6.54 14.95
C PRO A 184 -21.81 5.16 14.73
N PHE A 185 -21.68 4.17 15.63
CA PHE A 185 -22.43 2.92 15.55
C PHE A 185 -22.77 2.32 16.93
N GLY A 186 -23.93 2.67 17.47
CA GLY A 186 -24.55 1.96 18.60
C GLY A 186 -25.28 0.69 18.14
N ALA A 187 -25.15 -0.39 18.91
CA ALA A 187 -25.61 -1.76 18.64
C ALA A 187 -27.16 -1.98 18.55
N GLY A 188 -27.92 -0.99 18.09
CA GLY A 188 -29.38 -1.02 17.98
C GLY A 188 -29.97 -0.74 16.60
N ALA A 189 -29.16 -0.40 15.59
CA ALA A 189 -29.65 -0.03 14.25
C ALA A 189 -29.88 -1.25 13.32
N ARG A 190 -30.60 -2.28 13.79
CA ARG A 190 -31.20 -3.30 12.91
C ARG A 190 -32.64 -2.91 12.61
N GLY A 191 -32.82 -1.84 11.86
CA GLY A 191 -34.04 -1.59 11.11
C GLY A 191 -33.92 -2.29 9.76
N SER A 192 -34.68 -3.36 9.55
CA SER A 192 -34.74 -4.06 8.27
C SER A 192 -35.19 -3.09 7.16
N ALA A 193 -34.28 -2.72 6.27
CA ALA A 193 -34.64 -2.09 5.01
C ALA A 193 -35.25 -3.15 4.08
N PRO A 194 -36.45 -2.94 3.51
CA PRO A 194 -37.01 -3.86 2.53
C PRO A 194 -36.31 -3.63 1.19
N GLY A 195 -35.68 -4.69 0.64
CA GLY A 195 -35.27 -4.75 -0.76
C GLY A 195 -33.79 -4.55 -1.08
N ALA A 196 -32.86 -4.92 -0.19
CA ALA A 196 -31.47 -5.12 -0.58
C ALA A 196 -31.32 -6.54 -1.16
N ASP A 197 -31.58 -6.67 -2.46
CA ASP A 197 -31.13 -7.82 -3.24
C ASP A 197 -29.62 -8.01 -3.02
N GLU A 198 -29.23 -9.23 -2.65
CA GLU A 198 -27.85 -9.70 -2.56
C GLU A 198 -27.17 -9.57 -3.93
N ARG A 199 -26.55 -8.43 -4.20
CA ARG A 199 -25.61 -8.32 -5.33
C ARG A 199 -24.31 -8.98 -4.93
N ASN A 200 -24.20 -10.27 -5.23
CA ASN A 200 -22.91 -10.92 -5.46
C ASN A 200 -22.09 -10.04 -6.42
N PRO A 201 -20.79 -9.80 -6.17
CA PRO A 201 -19.92 -9.19 -7.16
C PRO A 201 -19.96 -10.09 -8.41
N ALA A 202 -20.52 -9.57 -9.50
CA ALA A 202 -20.64 -10.33 -10.73
C ALA A 202 -19.24 -10.79 -11.14
N GLU A 203 -19.04 -12.12 -11.18
CA GLU A 203 -17.84 -12.73 -11.71
C GLU A 203 -17.53 -12.10 -13.07
N ALA A 204 -16.31 -11.58 -13.22
CA ALA A 204 -15.91 -10.90 -14.45
C ALA A 204 -16.19 -11.82 -15.64
N THR A 205 -16.96 -11.33 -16.61
CA THR A 205 -17.37 -12.16 -17.73
C THR A 205 -16.13 -12.69 -18.47
N THR A 206 -16.21 -13.88 -19.05
CA THR A 206 -15.12 -14.48 -19.82
C THR A 206 -14.56 -13.51 -20.87
N GLU A 207 -15.42 -12.68 -21.46
CA GLU A 207 -15.04 -11.64 -22.41
C GLU A 207 -14.18 -10.53 -21.77
N GLN A 208 -14.46 -10.11 -20.54
CA GLN A 208 -13.65 -9.13 -19.81
C GLN A 208 -12.29 -9.70 -19.44
N ILE A 209 -12.21 -10.98 -19.08
CA ILE A 209 -10.96 -11.68 -18.78
C ILE A 209 -10.10 -11.78 -20.05
N ILE A 210 -10.69 -12.21 -21.18
CA ILE A 210 -9.99 -12.29 -22.46
C ILE A 210 -9.49 -10.91 -22.90
N LYS A 211 -10.30 -9.85 -22.79
CA LYS A 211 -9.87 -8.48 -23.13
C LYS A 211 -8.67 -8.03 -22.29
N ARG A 212 -8.68 -8.32 -20.99
CA ARG A 212 -7.53 -8.00 -20.11
C ARG A 212 -6.27 -8.76 -20.53
N ILE A 213 -6.39 -10.05 -20.85
CA ILE A 213 -5.27 -10.87 -21.34
C ILE A 213 -4.70 -10.30 -22.64
N CYS A 214 -5.55 -9.98 -23.63
CA CYS A 214 -5.11 -9.36 -24.89
C CYS A 214 -4.35 -8.04 -24.63
N SER A 215 -4.91 -7.13 -23.82
CA SER A 215 -4.25 -5.86 -23.50
C SER A 215 -2.96 -6.02 -22.70
N THR A 216 -2.78 -7.10 -21.93
CA THR A 216 -1.50 -7.40 -21.29
C THR A 216 -0.47 -7.94 -22.27
N LEU A 217 -0.86 -8.80 -23.21
CA LEU A 217 0.04 -9.34 -24.23
C LEU A 217 0.51 -8.25 -25.21
N GLU A 218 -0.39 -7.35 -25.63
CA GLU A 218 -0.03 -6.21 -26.48
C GLU A 218 0.94 -5.24 -25.78
N ARG A 219 0.82 -5.07 -24.47
CA ARG A 219 1.77 -4.25 -23.69
C ARG A 219 3.11 -4.96 -23.53
N ALA A 220 3.11 -6.28 -23.33
CA ALA A 220 4.32 -7.08 -23.27
C ALA A 220 5.08 -7.05 -24.61
N ASP A 221 4.39 -7.19 -25.74
CA ASP A 221 4.96 -7.08 -27.08
C ASP A 221 5.64 -5.73 -27.32
N LYS A 222 4.96 -4.63 -26.96
CA LYS A 222 5.54 -3.27 -27.05
C LYS A 222 6.77 -3.07 -26.15
N ALA A 223 6.86 -3.77 -25.03
CA ALA A 223 7.98 -3.69 -24.11
C ALA A 223 9.19 -4.55 -24.58
N LEU A 224 8.97 -5.55 -25.42
CA LEU A 224 10.02 -6.38 -26.03
C LEU A 224 10.64 -5.67 -27.24
N THR A 225 11.31 -4.56 -26.98
CA THR A 225 12.04 -3.83 -28.02
C THR A 225 13.27 -4.63 -28.49
N PRO A 226 13.81 -4.36 -29.69
CA PRO A 226 15.03 -5.00 -30.18
C PRO A 226 16.21 -4.87 -29.22
N ASP A 227 16.31 -3.74 -28.51
CA ASP A 227 17.33 -3.48 -27.50
C ASP A 227 17.18 -4.43 -26.30
N VAL A 228 15.96 -4.55 -25.76
CA VAL A 228 15.63 -5.50 -24.68
C VAL A 228 15.88 -6.94 -25.09
N LEU A 229 15.60 -7.30 -26.35
CA LEU A 229 15.87 -8.64 -26.87
C LEU A 229 17.37 -8.93 -27.02
N SER A 230 18.18 -7.93 -27.35
CA SER A 230 19.63 -8.08 -27.45
C SER A 230 20.30 -8.23 -26.07
N GLU A 231 19.80 -7.49 -25.08
CA GLU A 231 20.26 -7.54 -23.69
C GLU A 231 19.69 -8.74 -22.92
N LEU A 232 18.67 -9.42 -23.46
CA LEU A 232 18.04 -10.57 -22.82
C LEU A 232 19.06 -11.67 -22.47
N SER A 233 20.12 -11.81 -23.26
CA SER A 233 21.20 -12.78 -23.02
C SER A 233 22.09 -12.43 -21.83
N GLU A 234 22.14 -11.17 -21.43
CA GLU A 234 22.89 -10.65 -20.27
C GLU A 234 22.09 -10.70 -18.97
N VAL A 235 20.76 -10.89 -19.07
CA VAL A 235 19.87 -11.05 -17.92
C VAL A 235 20.15 -12.38 -17.21
N SER A 236 19.90 -12.44 -15.89
CA SER A 236 20.13 -13.65 -15.09
C SER A 236 19.39 -14.87 -15.65
N PHE A 237 20.07 -16.03 -15.62
CA PHE A 237 19.54 -17.30 -16.11
C PHE A 237 18.20 -17.67 -15.47
N SER A 238 18.02 -17.36 -14.17
CA SER A 238 16.78 -17.60 -13.45
C SER A 238 15.59 -16.81 -14.02
N LEU A 239 15.82 -15.55 -14.45
CA LEU A 239 14.78 -14.70 -15.01
C LEU A 239 14.49 -15.10 -16.46
N GLN A 240 15.51 -15.43 -17.26
CA GLN A 240 15.33 -16.03 -18.59
C GLN A 240 14.50 -17.32 -18.53
N GLN A 241 14.82 -18.21 -17.58
CA GLN A 241 14.09 -19.47 -17.38
C GLN A 241 12.65 -19.21 -16.94
N ARG A 242 12.40 -18.23 -16.06
CA ARG A 242 11.05 -17.85 -15.64
C ARG A 242 10.21 -17.30 -16.79
N LEU A 243 10.78 -16.43 -17.62
CA LEU A 243 10.11 -15.91 -18.82
C LEU A 243 9.75 -17.05 -19.78
N ARG A 244 10.70 -17.96 -20.03
CA ARG A 244 10.52 -19.11 -20.92
C ARG A 244 9.43 -20.06 -20.43
N ASN A 245 9.48 -20.44 -19.15
CA ASN A 245 8.44 -21.27 -18.53
C ASN A 245 7.06 -20.61 -18.58
N GLY A 246 6.99 -19.28 -18.42
CA GLY A 246 5.75 -18.52 -18.55
C GLY A 246 5.16 -18.59 -19.95
N LEU A 247 5.99 -18.43 -20.98
CA LEU A 247 5.60 -18.54 -22.38
C LEU A 247 5.19 -19.96 -22.76
N ASP A 248 5.95 -20.97 -22.34
CA ASP A 248 5.65 -22.39 -22.62
C ASP A 248 4.30 -22.80 -21.99
N ASN A 249 4.03 -22.37 -20.76
CA ASN A 249 2.76 -22.62 -20.08
C ASN A 249 1.59 -21.90 -20.76
N LEU A 250 1.80 -20.67 -21.23
CA LEU A 250 0.78 -19.94 -21.99
C LEU A 250 0.49 -20.65 -23.32
N GLN A 251 1.53 -21.05 -24.03
CA GLN A 251 1.43 -21.77 -25.30
C GLN A 251 0.70 -23.11 -25.11
N ALA A 252 1.06 -23.90 -24.10
CA ALA A 252 0.40 -25.17 -23.80
C ALA A 252 -1.11 -25.01 -23.54
N LYS A 253 -1.51 -23.94 -22.83
CA LYS A 253 -2.94 -23.63 -22.58
C LYS A 253 -3.68 -23.17 -23.83
N LEU A 254 -3.01 -22.45 -24.74
CA LEU A 254 -3.61 -21.95 -25.97
C LEU A 254 -3.68 -23.03 -27.07
N SER A 255 -2.67 -23.90 -27.17
CA SER A 255 -2.64 -25.00 -28.12
C SER A 255 -3.78 -26.00 -27.87
N GLY A 256 -4.15 -26.27 -26.61
CA GLY A 256 -5.31 -27.11 -26.30
C GLY A 256 -6.68 -26.49 -26.60
N LEU A 257 -6.72 -25.24 -27.08
CA LEU A 257 -7.94 -24.47 -27.34
C LEU A 257 -8.16 -24.20 -28.84
N LEU A 258 -7.15 -24.46 -29.67
CA LEU A 258 -7.10 -24.16 -31.11
C LEU A 258 -7.03 -25.43 -32.00
N ASP A 259 -7.13 -26.62 -31.42
CA ASP A 259 -7.28 -27.92 -32.11
C ASP A 259 -8.77 -28.34 -32.24
#